data_AF-A0A4Q6G231-F1
#
_entry.id   AF-A0A4Q6G231-F1
#
_cell.length_a   1.000
_cell.length_b   1.000
_cell.length_c   1.000
_cell.angle_alpha   90.00
_cell.angle_beta   90.00
_cell.angle_gamma   90.00
#
_symmetry.space_group_name_H-M   'P 1'
#
loop_
_entity.id
_entity.type
_entity.pdbx_description
1 polymer ?
#
loop_
_entity_poly.entity_id
_entity_poly.type
_entity_poly.pdbx_seq_one_letter_code
_entity_poly.pdbx_strand_id
1 'polypeptide(L)' 'MGRFLLVASTIDVGALRASLRDDHAGAYASFEGWVRDHNQGQAVAGLSYQ' A
#
# COMPACT_ATOMS: atom_id res chain seq x y z
N MET A 1 9.12 9.08 -10.94
CA MET A 1 8.29 8.88 -9.74
C MET A 1 9.01 9.45 -8.54
N GLY A 2 8.33 10.19 -7.68
CA GLY A 2 8.91 10.62 -6.41
C GLY A 2 9.15 9.41 -5.49
N ARG A 3 10.14 9.50 -4.60
CA ARG A 3 10.41 8.45 -3.58
C ARG A 3 9.22 8.24 -2.64
N PHE A 4 8.36 9.24 -2.49
CA PHE A 4 7.13 9.23 -1.71
C PHE A 4 6.00 9.86 -2.53
N LEU A 5 4.82 9.26 -2.49
CA LEU A 5 3.68 9.63 -3.32
C LEU A 5 2.37 9.46 -2.55
N LEU A 6 1.41 10.35 -2.82
CA LEU A 6 0.00 10.17 -2.50
C LEU A 6 -0.74 9.97 -3.83
N VAL A 7 -1.58 8.94 -3.91
CA VAL A 7 -2.32 8.59 -5.13
C VAL A 7 -3.79 8.37 -4.81
N ALA A 8 -4.67 8.84 -5.70
CA ALA A 8 -6.11 8.56 -5.62
C ALA A 8 -6.49 7.28 -6.39
N SER A 9 -5.57 6.74 -7.19
CA SER A 9 -5.74 5.49 -7.91
C SER A 9 -5.40 4.29 -7.03
N THR A 10 -5.84 3.09 -7.44
CA THR A 10 -5.39 1.83 -6.84
C THR A 10 -3.87 1.75 -6.86
N ILE A 11 -3.30 1.28 -5.75
CA ILE A 11 -1.86 1.07 -5.61
C ILE A 11 -1.49 -0.26 -6.26
N ASP A 12 -0.61 -0.22 -7.26
CA ASP A 12 0.01 -1.42 -7.82
C ASP A 12 1.25 -1.82 -7.01
N VAL A 13 1.05 -2.68 -6.02
CA VAL A 13 2.12 -3.19 -5.15
C VAL A 13 3.20 -3.93 -5.96
N GLY A 14 2.83 -4.62 -7.04
CA GLY A 14 3.76 -5.37 -7.88
C GLY A 14 4.74 -4.44 -8.59
N ALA A 15 4.23 -3.35 -9.18
CA ALA A 15 5.05 -2.33 -9.81
C ALA A 15 5.97 -1.62 -8.80
N LEU A 16 5.47 -1.32 -7.60
CA LEU A 16 6.28 -0.70 -6.53
C LEU A 16 7.41 -1.62 -6.05
N ARG A 17 7.11 -2.89 -5.78
CA ARG A 17 8.14 -3.89 -5.43
C ARG A 17 9.19 -4.04 -6.53
N ALA A 18 8.76 -4.07 -7.79
CA ALA A 18 9.68 -4.20 -8.93
C ALA A 18 10.64 -3.00 -9.02
N SER A 19 10.17 -1.80 -8.69
CA SER A 19 11.00 -0.59 -8.68
C SER A 19 12.10 -0.59 -7.60
N LEU A 20 11.99 -1.45 -6.59
CA LEU A 20 12.95 -1.59 -5.48
C LEU A 20 13.89 -2.78 -5.63
N ARG A 21 13.86 -3.50 -6.77
CA ARG A 21 14.78 -4.60 -7.05
C ARG A 21 16.20 -4.06 -7.26
N ASP A 22 17.14 -4.61 -6.51
CA ASP A 22 18.56 -4.32 -6.59
C ASP A 22 19.33 -5.63 -6.33
N ASP A 23 20.31 -5.94 -7.18
CA ASP A 23 21.10 -7.18 -7.09
C ASP A 23 22.01 -7.23 -5.86
N HIS A 24 22.26 -6.08 -5.21
CA HIS A 24 23.02 -5.99 -3.97
C HIS A 24 22.14 -6.14 -2.72
N ALA A 25 20.81 -6.07 -2.84
CA ALA A 25 19.91 -6.19 -1.71
C ALA A 25 19.65 -7.67 -1.35
N GLY A 26 19.96 -8.05 -0.11
CA GLY A 26 19.74 -9.42 0.38
C GLY A 26 18.29 -9.74 0.76
N ALA A 27 17.42 -8.74 0.90
CA ALA A 27 16.02 -8.92 1.27
C ALA A 27 15.14 -7.72 0.87
N TYR A 28 13.83 -7.97 0.83
CA TYR A 28 12.79 -6.96 0.64
C TYR A 28 11.71 -7.16 1.71
N ALA A 29 11.22 -6.06 2.27
CA ALA A 29 10.08 -6.06 3.17
C ALA A 29 9.10 -4.94 2.79
N SER A 30 7.81 -5.23 2.89
CA SER A 30 6.74 -4.25 2.67
C SER A 30 5.64 -4.40 3.71
N PHE A 31 4.87 -3.33 3.86
CA PHE A 31 3.69 -3.29 4.71
C PHE A 31 2.52 -2.72 3.91
N GLU A 32 1.35 -3.32 4.07
CA GLU A 32 0.12 -2.90 3.41
C GLU A 32 -0.98 -2.72 4.46
N GLY A 33 -1.56 -1.52 4.51
CA GLY A 33 -2.70 -1.21 5.35
C GLY A 33 -3.98 -1.34 4.54
N TRP A 34 -4.82 -2.32 4.87
CA TRP A 34 -6.09 -2.58 4.19
C TRP A 34 -7.26 -2.03 4.99
N VAL A 35 -8.26 -1.47 4.29
CA VAL A 35 -9.53 -1.07 4.92
C VAL A 35 -10.25 -2.34 5.41
N ARG A 36 -10.52 -2.39 6.71
CA ARG A 36 -11.29 -3.49 7.32
C ARG A 36 -12.78 -3.34 6.99
N ASP A 37 -13.47 -4.46 6.88
CA ASP A 37 -14.91 -4.51 6.66
C ASP A 37 -15.74 -4.21 7.93
N HIS A 38 -15.13 -4.27 9.13
CA HIS A 38 -15.77 -3.94 10.40
C HIS A 38 -14.87 -3.10 11.32
N ASN A 39 -15.51 -2.20 12.07
CA ASN A 39 -14.87 -1.42 13.12
C ASN A 39 -15.82 -1.25 14.32
N GLN A 40 -15.36 -1.61 15.52
CA GLN A 40 -16.14 -1.53 16.76
C GLN A 40 -17.52 -2.24 16.66
N GLY A 41 -17.55 -3.38 15.98
CA GLY A 41 -18.78 -4.16 15.77
C GLY A 41 -19.73 -3.60 14.71
N GLN A 42 -19.37 -2.52 14.02
CA GLN A 42 -20.16 -1.94 12.94
C GLN A 42 -19.52 -2.23 11.58
N ALA A 43 -20.33 -2.53 10.56
CA ALA A 43 -19.86 -2.72 9.19
C ALA A 43 -19.35 -1.39 8.60
N VAL A 44 -18.28 -1.46 7.81
CA VAL A 44 -17.60 -0.34 7.17
C VAL A 44 -17.76 -0.46 5.66
N ALA A 45 -18.41 0.52 5.02
CA ALA A 45 -18.53 0.57 3.57
C ALA A 45 -17.23 1.03 2.87
N GLY A 46 -16.38 1.77 3.60
CA GLY A 46 -15.11 2.30 3.11
C GLY A 46 -14.60 3.42 4.01
N LEU A 47 -13.39 3.92 3.72
CA LEU A 47 -12.80 5.08 4.38
C LEU A 47 -12.47 6.16 3.35
N SER A 48 -12.71 7.42 3.74
CA SER A 48 -12.22 8.58 2.99
C SER A 48 -10.92 9.05 3.61
N TYR A 49 -9.88 9.20 2.79
CA TYR A 49 -8.57 9.73 3.20
C TYR A 49 -8.43 11.17 2.68
N GLN A 50 -7.85 12.06 3.50
CA GLN A 50 -7.57 13.47 3.19
C GLN A 50 -6.15 13.82 3.61
#